data_AF-A0A925VTH6-F1
#
_entry.id   AF-A0A925VTH6-F1
#
_cell.length_a   1.000
_cell.length_b   1.000
_cell.length_c   1.000
_cell.angle_alpha   90.00
_cell.angle_beta   90.00
_cell.angle_gamma   90.00
#
_symmetry.space_group_name_H-M   'P 1'
#
loop_
_entity.id
_entity.type
_entity.pdbx_description
1 polymer ?
#
loop_
_entity_poly.entity_id
_entity_poly.type
_entity_poly.pdbx_seq_one_letter_code
_entity_poly.pdbx_strand_id
1 'polypeptide(L)'
;MSKLRPLPIPPGTSLADPRVREKIAAWMKEFHRDQVQTLGSAEMLQVYCQALNSWVLNPTTDAHHIETLIDEICHTARLESLDG
;
A
#
# COMPACT_ATOMS: atom_id res chain seq x y z
N MET A 1 9.13 -10.52 -16.47
CA MET A 1 7.89 -11.17 -16.00
C MET A 1 7.72 -10.82 -14.53
N SER A 2 6.76 -9.96 -14.18
CA SER A 2 6.45 -9.68 -12.77
C SER A 2 5.88 -10.95 -12.16
N LYS A 3 6.64 -11.61 -11.27
CA LYS A 3 6.10 -12.69 -10.45
C LYS A 3 5.20 -12.03 -9.42
N LEU A 4 3.89 -11.98 -9.70
CA LEU A 4 2.91 -11.51 -8.73
C LEU A 4 3.11 -12.30 -7.43
N ARG A 5 3.60 -11.64 -6.39
CA ARG A 5 3.72 -12.24 -5.07
C ARG A 5 2.29 -12.25 -4.49
N PRO A 6 1.69 -13.43 -4.27
CA PRO A 6 0.34 -13.47 -3.74
C PRO A 6 0.32 -12.99 -2.29
N LEU A 7 -0.83 -12.47 -1.85
CA LEU A 7 -1.07 -12.20 -0.45
C LEU A 7 -0.88 -13.49 0.38
N PRO A 8 -0.33 -13.40 1.60
CA PRO A 8 0.01 -14.57 2.42
C PRO A 8 -1.21 -15.08 3.21
N ILE A 9 -2.40 -14.99 2.62
CA ILE A 9 -3.67 -15.37 3.27
C ILE A 9 -4.53 -16.20 2.32
N PRO A 10 -5.25 -17.22 2.82
CA PRO A 10 -6.21 -17.98 2.01
C PRO A 10 -7.33 -17.08 1.45
N PRO A 11 -7.89 -17.42 0.27
CA PRO A 11 -9.10 -16.76 -0.23
C PRO A 11 -10.25 -16.84 0.80
N GLY A 12 -11.02 -15.76 0.93
CA GLY A 12 -12.14 -15.68 1.87
C GLY A 12 -11.74 -15.42 3.32
N THR A 13 -10.45 -15.19 3.61
CA THR A 13 -10.00 -14.79 4.95
C THR A 13 -10.60 -13.43 5.33
N SER A 14 -11.25 -13.36 6.49
CA SER A 14 -11.84 -12.11 6.98
C SER A 14 -10.78 -11.13 7.46
N LEU A 15 -10.88 -9.88 7.01
CA LEU A 15 -10.07 -8.77 7.51
C LEU A 15 -10.52 -8.27 8.89
N ALA A 16 -11.62 -8.79 9.45
CA ALA A 16 -12.07 -8.42 10.79
C ALA A 16 -11.12 -8.94 11.89
N ASP A 17 -10.37 -10.02 11.63
CA ASP A 17 -9.36 -10.54 12.54
C ASP A 17 -8.12 -9.62 12.55
N PRO A 18 -7.74 -9.02 13.69
CA PRO A 18 -6.56 -8.16 13.79
C PRO A 18 -5.27 -8.88 13.38
N ARG A 19 -5.13 -10.19 13.66
CA ARG A 19 -3.92 -10.96 13.31
C ARG A 19 -3.76 -11.11 11.80
N VAL A 20 -4.88 -11.20 11.08
CA VAL A 20 -4.89 -11.21 9.62
C VAL A 20 -4.41 -9.87 9.09
N ARG A 21 -4.90 -8.76 9.64
CA ARG A 21 -4.45 -7.40 9.26
C ARG A 21 -2.97 -7.19 9.54
N GLU A 22 -2.48 -7.60 10.70
CA GLU A 22 -1.06 -7.53 11.06
C GLU A 22 -0.19 -8.34 10.08
N LYS A 23 -0.63 -9.54 9.71
CA LYS A 23 0.09 -10.39 8.74
C LYS A 23 0.17 -9.74 7.36
N ILE A 24 -0.93 -9.15 6.89
CA ILE A 24 -0.96 -8.44 5.61
C ILE A 24 -0.05 -7.21 5.68
N ALA A 25 -0.10 -6.43 6.76
CA ALA A 25 0.73 -5.25 6.95
C ALA A 25 2.23 -5.61 6.96
N ALA A 26 2.62 -6.67 7.65
CA ALA A 26 4.00 -7.17 7.66
C ALA A 26 4.45 -7.59 6.25
N TRP A 27 3.60 -8.33 5.54
CA TRP A 27 3.88 -8.75 4.16
C TRP A 27 3.99 -7.58 3.20
N MET A 28 3.12 -6.56 3.31
CA MET A 28 3.21 -5.35 2.49
C MET A 28 4.54 -4.64 2.72
N LYS A 29 4.97 -4.48 3.97
CA LYS A 29 6.28 -3.87 4.30
C LYS A 29 7.44 -4.63 3.63
N GLU A 30 7.43 -5.96 3.70
CA GLU A 30 8.45 -6.78 3.05
C GLU A 30 8.39 -6.66 1.53
N PHE A 31 7.21 -6.75 0.94
CA PHE A 31 7.00 -6.60 -0.49
C PHE A 31 7.56 -5.25 -0.98
N HIS A 32 7.20 -4.15 -0.33
CA HIS A 32 7.65 -2.81 -0.72
C HIS A 32 9.17 -2.65 -0.58
N ARG A 33 9.76 -3.16 0.50
CA ARG A 33 11.22 -3.16 0.68
C ARG A 33 11.91 -3.91 -0.45
N ASP A 34 11.45 -5.11 -0.77
CA ASP A 34 12.05 -5.96 -1.81
C ASP A 34 11.91 -5.28 -3.20
N GLN A 35 10.77 -4.63 -3.48
CA GLN A 35 10.57 -3.88 -4.72
C GLN A 35 11.49 -2.66 -4.81
N VAL A 36 11.62 -1.86 -3.74
CA VAL A 36 12.53 -0.69 -3.71
C VAL A 36 13.98 -1.12 -3.87
N GLN A 37 14.40 -2.22 -3.24
CA GLN A 37 15.75 -2.77 -3.43
C GLN A 37 16.02 -3.20 -4.88
N THR A 38 14.98 -3.66 -5.59
CA THR A 38 15.11 -4.14 -6.97
C THR A 38 15.06 -3.01 -8.00
N LEU A 39 14.15 -2.04 -7.82
CA LEU A 39 13.83 -1.03 -8.82
C LEU A 39 14.43 0.35 -8.51
N GLY A 40 14.74 0.65 -7.24
CA GLY A 40 15.09 1.99 -6.80
C GLY A 40 13.88 2.74 -6.23
N SER A 41 14.15 3.71 -5.35
CA SER A 41 13.10 4.48 -4.68
C SER A 41 12.39 5.46 -5.63
N ALA A 42 13.10 6.06 -6.57
CA ALA A 42 12.54 7.01 -7.53
C ALA A 42 11.59 6.32 -8.52
N GLU A 43 12.00 5.18 -9.06
CA GLU A 43 11.20 4.36 -9.97
C GLU A 43 9.97 3.79 -9.25
N MET A 44 10.12 3.33 -8.00
CA MET A 44 8.99 2.86 -7.21
C MET A 44 7.97 3.95 -6.89
N LEU A 45 8.42 5.19 -6.66
CA LEU A 45 7.51 6.31 -6.49
C LEU A 45 6.65 6.52 -7.75
N GLN A 46 7.25 6.47 -8.94
CA GLN A 46 6.50 6.58 -10.20
C GLN A 46 5.47 5.45 -10.34
N VAL A 47 5.85 4.21 -9.99
CA VAL A 47 4.95 3.06 -10.00
C VAL A 47 3.76 3.27 -9.05
N TYR A 48 3.99 3.76 -7.82
CA TYR A 48 2.90 4.05 -6.89
C TYR A 48 1.98 5.15 -7.40
N CYS A 49 2.51 6.24 -7.96
CA CYS A 49 1.69 7.30 -8.54
C CYS A 49 0.79 6.77 -9.66
N GLN A 50 1.32 5.92 -10.54
CA GLN A 50 0.54 5.30 -11.62
C GLN A 50 -0.53 4.35 -11.09
N ALA A 51 -0.20 3.53 -10.09
CA ALA A 51 -1.14 2.60 -9.47
C ALA A 51 -2.27 3.32 -8.73
N LEU A 52 -1.95 4.37 -7.96
CA LEU A 52 -2.94 5.19 -7.25
C LEU A 52 -3.86 5.93 -8.23
N ASN A 53 -3.31 6.52 -9.29
CA ASN A 53 -4.13 7.15 -10.34
C ASN A 53 -5.08 6.15 -10.99
N SER A 54 -4.60 4.95 -11.29
CA SER A 54 -5.43 3.89 -11.87
C SER A 54 -6.52 3.42 -10.90
N TRP A 55 -6.22 3.37 -9.60
CA TRP A 55 -7.19 3.05 -8.56
C TRP A 55 -8.27 4.14 -8.42
N VAL A 56 -7.90 5.42 -8.45
CA VAL A 56 -8.84 6.55 -8.40
C VAL A 56 -9.77 6.58 -9.62
N LEU A 57 -9.25 6.24 -10.80
CA LEU A 57 -10.04 6.19 -12.03
C LEU A 57 -10.95 4.96 -12.14
N ASN A 58 -10.82 3.99 -11.22
CA ASN A 58 -11.69 2.83 -11.20
C ASN A 58 -13.10 3.24 -10.69
N PRO A 59 -14.18 3.00 -11.45
CA PRO A 59 -15.53 3.42 -11.08
C PRO A 59 -16.07 2.74 -9.81
N THR A 60 -15.45 1.66 -9.34
CA THR A 60 -15.84 1.00 -8.08
C THR A 60 -15.09 1.53 -6.86
N THR A 61 -14.15 2.46 -7.04
CA THR A 61 -13.44 3.07 -5.93
C THR A 61 -14.32 4.15 -5.30
N ASP A 62 -14.57 3.99 -4.01
CA ASP A 62 -15.35 4.94 -3.22
C ASP A 62 -14.52 6.20 -2.90
N ALA A 63 -15.13 7.38 -3.04
CA ALA A 63 -14.48 8.66 -2.73
C ALA A 63 -14.01 8.74 -1.27
N HIS A 64 -14.76 8.16 -0.33
CA HIS A 64 -14.38 8.13 1.08
C HIS A 64 -13.09 7.34 1.32
N HIS A 65 -12.86 6.25 0.58
CA HIS A 65 -11.60 5.50 0.67
C HIS A 65 -10.42 6.32 0.15
N ILE A 66 -10.64 7.13 -0.89
CA ILE A 66 -9.60 8.03 -1.43
C ILE A 66 -9.25 9.11 -0.41
N GLU A 67 -10.25 9.78 0.17
CA GLU A 67 -10.06 10.79 1.21
C GLU A 67 -9.31 10.23 2.43
N THR A 68 -9.74 9.07 2.93
CA THR A 68 -9.10 8.40 4.07
C THR A 68 -7.61 8.12 3.80
N LEU A 69 -7.27 7.67 2.59
CA LEU A 69 -5.88 7.41 2.22
C LEU A 69 -5.06 8.71 2.17
N ILE A 70 -5.61 9.78 1.59
CA ILE A 70 -4.93 11.08 1.50
C ILE A 70 -4.69 11.65 2.91
N ASP A 71 -5.68 11.58 3.79
CA ASP A 71 -5.56 12.04 5.17
C ASP A 71 -4.46 11.27 5.92
N GLU A 72 -4.41 9.93 5.78
CA GLU A 72 -3.39 9.10 6.42
C GLU A 72 -1.98 9.40 5.91
N ILE A 73 -1.81 9.64 4.59
CA ILE A 73 -0.52 10.06 4.01
C ILE A 73 -0.10 11.41 4.59
N CYS A 74 -1.02 12.37 4.66
CA CYS A 74 -0.73 13.69 5.22
C CYS A 74 -0.38 13.62 6.71
N HIS A 75 -1.08 12.78 7.47
CA HIS A 75 -0.83 12.54 8.87
C HIS A 75 0.57 11.93 9.08
N THR A 76 0.88 10.85 8.36
CA THR A 76 2.18 10.16 8.45
C THR A 76 3.34 11.07 8.06
N ALA A 77 3.20 11.85 6.98
CA ALA A 77 4.24 12.78 6.54
C ALA A 77 4.57 13.85 7.59
N ARG A 78 3.56 14.30 8.35
CA ARG A 78 3.76 15.25 9.46
C ARG A 78 4.49 14.61 10.63
N LEU A 79 4.17 13.36 10.98
CA LEU A 79 4.87 12.63 12.05
C LEU A 79 6.37 12.46 11.72
N GLU A 80 6.69 12.01 10.51
CA GLU A 80 8.07 11.83 10.07
C GLU A 80 8.85 13.15 10.00
N SER A 81 8.16 14.28 9.74
CA SER A 81 8.78 15.61 9.74
C SER A 81 9.03 16.17 11.15
N LEU A 82 8.41 15.59 12.19
CA LEU A 82 8.59 15.99 13.58
C LEU A 82 9.68 15.16 14.29
N ASP A 83 9.97 13.96 13.78
CA ASP A 83 10.98 13.04 14.31
C ASP A 83 12.37 13.18 13.64
N GLY A 84 12.52 14.07 12.64
CA GLY A 84 13.76 14.36 11.92
C GLY A 84 14.32 15.76 12.20
#